data_AF-A0A7D9I393-F1
#
_entry.id   AF-A0A7D9I393-F1
#
_cell.length_a   1.000
_cell.length_b   1.000
_cell.length_c   1.000
_cell.angle_alpha   90.00
_cell.angle_beta   90.00
_cell.angle_gamma   90.00
#
_symmetry.space_group_name_H-M   'P 1'
#
loop_
_entity.id
_entity.type
_entity.pdbx_description
1 polymer ?
#
loop_
_entity_poly.entity_id
_entity_poly.type
_entity_poly.pdbx_seq_one_letter_code
_entity_poly.pdbx_strand_id
1 'polypeptide(L)'
;MAAEFSVEAAIDAVFEDEKCDDGAEMLKTNKAVAENCEFNQPSISRLLFGCKIDAGSVFRRESFIWLEGIYRRMAARRSIRRPYYSEIKRDIPQELFLVLVQSIERHKSQIFNPPNCYVARNKKAIVVSFTSIVSVKNFLSSLSSKDVTGYMKRTLAGYRKGHRVNVLVTDTKDFALTYYIRKGQLIISFNFGEWNAYGFPQHDCNR
;
A
#
# COMPACT_ATOMS: atom_id res chain seq x y z
N MET A 1 34.17 -29.55 5.68
CA MET A 1 32.74 -29.32 5.94
C MET A 1 32.58 -27.81 5.99
N ALA A 2 31.93 -27.10 5.07
CA ALA A 2 31.25 -27.41 3.83
C ALA A 2 31.56 -26.25 2.86
N ALA A 3 31.59 -26.54 1.56
CA ALA A 3 31.79 -25.54 0.51
C ALA A 3 30.58 -24.61 0.42
N GLU A 4 30.82 -23.30 0.43
CA GLU A 4 29.84 -22.27 0.14
C GLU A 4 29.58 -22.23 -1.37
N PHE A 5 28.33 -22.48 -1.72
CA PHE A 5 27.83 -22.60 -3.08
C PHE A 5 27.62 -21.20 -3.68
N SER A 6 28.46 -20.84 -4.65
CA SER A 6 28.38 -19.60 -5.42
C SER A 6 27.14 -19.57 -6.32
N VAL A 7 26.56 -18.38 -6.47
CA VAL A 7 25.32 -18.04 -7.20
C VAL A 7 25.48 -18.21 -8.74
N GLU A 8 26.68 -18.56 -9.21
CA GLU A 8 26.98 -18.82 -10.63
C GLU A 8 26.47 -20.17 -11.16
N ALA A 9 26.12 -21.12 -10.30
CA ALA A 9 25.73 -22.48 -10.75
C ALA A 9 24.23 -22.66 -11.07
N ALA A 10 23.40 -21.62 -10.90
CA ALA A 10 21.94 -21.73 -11.08
C ALA A 10 21.44 -21.22 -12.44
N ILE A 11 22.34 -20.78 -13.33
CA ILE A 11 22.00 -20.08 -14.58
C ILE A 11 21.85 -21.04 -15.79
N ASP A 12 22.30 -22.30 -15.71
CA ASP A 12 22.38 -23.17 -16.90
C ASP A 12 21.37 -24.32 -16.98
N ALA A 13 20.27 -24.29 -16.24
CA ALA A 13 19.28 -25.38 -16.27
C ALA A 13 17.90 -24.90 -16.72
N VAL A 14 17.56 -25.28 -17.96
CA VAL A 14 16.22 -25.58 -18.48
C VAL A 14 15.48 -24.43 -19.19
N PHE A 15 15.88 -24.18 -20.43
CA PHE A 15 14.96 -24.01 -21.56
C PHE A 15 14.82 -25.39 -22.22
N GLU A 16 13.61 -25.84 -22.57
CA GLU A 16 13.31 -26.43 -23.89
C GLU A 16 11.79 -26.31 -24.18
N ASP A 17 11.52 -26.14 -25.46
CA ASP A 17 10.25 -25.87 -26.15
C ASP A 17 9.25 -27.04 -26.10
N GLU A 18 7.98 -26.79 -26.44
CA GLU A 18 7.34 -27.46 -27.59
C GLU A 18 5.96 -26.88 -27.94
N LYS A 19 5.59 -27.05 -29.22
CA LYS A 19 4.52 -26.40 -29.98
C LYS A 19 3.72 -27.50 -30.71
N CYS A 20 2.43 -27.26 -30.97
CA CYS A 20 1.56 -27.90 -31.99
C CYS A 20 1.25 -29.42 -31.78
N ASP A 21 0.17 -30.06 -32.24
CA ASP A 21 -0.89 -29.73 -33.21
C ASP A 21 -2.11 -30.70 -33.04
N ASP A 22 -3.25 -30.28 -33.58
CA ASP A 22 -4.42 -30.97 -34.14
C ASP A 22 -4.80 -32.44 -33.84
N GLY A 23 -6.11 -32.64 -33.65
CA GLY A 23 -6.76 -33.96 -33.72
C GLY A 23 -8.29 -33.89 -33.71
N ALA A 24 -8.91 -33.95 -34.88
CA ALA A 24 -10.34 -34.09 -35.08
C ALA A 24 -10.75 -35.58 -35.16
N GLU A 25 -11.84 -36.01 -34.50
CA GLU A 25 -12.98 -36.68 -35.16
C GLU A 25 -14.16 -37.03 -34.21
N MET A 26 -15.33 -36.65 -34.73
CA MET A 26 -16.71 -37.12 -34.56
C MET A 26 -17.07 -38.36 -33.70
N LEU A 27 -18.18 -38.27 -32.95
CA LEU A 27 -19.42 -39.01 -33.27
C LEU A 27 -20.67 -38.47 -32.54
N LYS A 28 -21.82 -38.70 -33.16
CA LYS A 28 -23.15 -38.08 -32.97
C LYS A 28 -24.02 -38.73 -31.89
N THR A 29 -25.14 -38.04 -31.61
CA THR A 29 -26.42 -38.48 -30.99
C THR A 29 -26.45 -38.37 -29.45
N ASN A 30 -27.42 -37.73 -28.79
CA ASN A 30 -28.86 -37.66 -29.02
C ASN A 30 -29.44 -36.28 -28.69
N LYS A 31 -30.29 -35.81 -29.61
CA LYS A 31 -31.17 -34.65 -29.49
C LYS A 31 -32.50 -35.16 -28.93
N ALA A 32 -32.80 -34.91 -27.66
CA ALA A 32 -34.14 -34.74 -27.07
C ALA A 32 -34.15 -35.02 -25.55
N VAL A 33 -33.71 -34.05 -24.75
CA VAL A 33 -34.39 -33.65 -23.50
C VAL A 33 -34.16 -32.14 -23.37
N ALA A 34 -34.81 -31.39 -24.24
CA ALA A 34 -35.03 -29.97 -24.01
C ALA A 34 -36.46 -29.86 -23.50
N GLU A 35 -36.60 -29.79 -22.19
CA GLU A 35 -37.52 -28.84 -21.57
C GLU A 35 -37.25 -28.74 -20.06
N ASN A 36 -36.91 -27.50 -19.68
CA ASN A 36 -37.08 -26.89 -18.37
C ASN A 36 -36.03 -27.18 -17.29
N CYS A 37 -34.85 -26.55 -17.46
CA CYS A 37 -34.31 -25.58 -16.50
C CYS A 37 -33.09 -24.87 -17.11
N GLU A 38 -33.30 -23.91 -18.02
CA GLU A 38 -32.26 -22.92 -18.31
C GLU A 38 -32.12 -21.99 -17.11
N PHE A 39 -31.32 -22.42 -16.14
CA PHE A 39 -30.70 -21.51 -15.20
C PHE A 39 -29.50 -20.88 -15.91
N ASN A 40 -29.77 -19.93 -16.80
CA ASN A 40 -28.78 -19.17 -17.55
C ASN A 40 -28.10 -18.15 -16.61
N GLN A 41 -27.53 -18.61 -15.49
CA GLN A 41 -26.66 -17.79 -14.68
C GLN A 41 -25.28 -17.75 -15.33
N PRO A 42 -24.76 -16.56 -15.70
CA PRO A 42 -23.41 -16.47 -16.22
C PRO A 42 -22.45 -17.05 -15.18
N SER A 43 -21.54 -17.92 -15.62
CA SER A 43 -20.55 -18.52 -14.73
C SER A 43 -19.82 -17.41 -13.96
N ILE A 44 -19.51 -17.67 -12.68
CA ILE A 44 -18.80 -16.70 -11.83
C ILE A 44 -17.53 -16.19 -12.53
N SER A 45 -16.83 -17.06 -13.27
CA SER A 45 -15.70 -16.69 -14.11
C SER A 45 -16.05 -15.62 -15.15
N ARG A 46 -17.14 -15.76 -15.91
CA ARG A 46 -17.59 -14.76 -16.90
C ARG A 46 -17.97 -13.44 -16.24
N LEU A 47 -18.61 -13.48 -15.08
CA LEU A 47 -18.91 -12.27 -14.30
C LEU A 47 -17.63 -11.57 -13.83
N LEU A 48 -16.67 -12.32 -13.31
CA LEU A 48 -15.40 -11.77 -12.79
C LEU A 48 -14.49 -11.24 -13.90
N PHE A 49 -14.39 -11.91 -15.05
CA PHE A 49 -13.57 -11.46 -16.17
C PHE A 49 -14.13 -10.22 -16.89
N GLY A 50 -15.43 -9.94 -16.76
CA GLY A 50 -16.07 -8.73 -17.26
C GLY A 50 -15.96 -7.53 -16.32
N CYS A 51 -15.59 -7.73 -15.05
CA CYS A 51 -15.58 -6.68 -14.05
C CYS A 51 -14.30 -5.82 -14.13
N LYS A 52 -14.48 -4.50 -14.34
CA LYS A 52 -13.42 -3.51 -14.16
C LYS A 52 -13.34 -3.11 -12.69
N ILE A 53 -12.16 -3.22 -12.10
CA ILE A 53 -11.91 -2.74 -10.73
C ILE A 53 -11.67 -1.23 -10.80
N ASP A 54 -12.51 -0.45 -10.13
CA ASP A 54 -12.27 0.98 -9.94
C ASP A 54 -11.22 1.19 -8.84
N ALA A 55 -10.01 1.59 -9.24
CA ALA A 55 -8.92 1.88 -8.32
C ALA A 55 -9.29 2.95 -7.28
N GLY A 56 -10.13 3.94 -7.65
CA GLY A 56 -10.58 4.98 -6.74
C GLY A 56 -11.35 4.42 -5.55
N SER A 57 -12.33 3.55 -5.81
CA SER A 57 -13.10 2.86 -4.76
C SER A 57 -12.23 2.01 -3.84
N VAL A 58 -11.21 1.33 -4.38
CA VAL A 58 -10.26 0.53 -3.58
C VAL A 58 -9.43 1.43 -2.68
N PHE A 59 -8.85 2.50 -3.22
CA PHE A 59 -8.07 3.45 -2.42
C PHE A 59 -8.89 4.24 -1.42
N ARG A 60 -10.18 4.46 -1.67
CA ARG A 60 -11.09 5.01 -0.67
C ARG A 60 -11.21 4.14 0.57
N ARG A 61 -11.31 2.82 0.39
CA ARG A 61 -11.35 1.89 1.52
C ARG A 61 -9.99 1.70 2.16
N GLU A 62 -8.94 1.56 1.35
CA GLU A 62 -7.57 1.38 1.86
C GLU A 62 -7.09 2.60 2.64
N SER A 63 -7.32 3.82 2.13
CA SER A 63 -6.93 5.05 2.84
C SER A 63 -7.56 5.14 4.23
N PHE A 64 -8.80 4.67 4.39
CA PHE A 64 -9.42 4.58 5.71
C PHE A 64 -8.68 3.61 6.64
N ILE A 65 -8.31 2.43 6.15
CA ILE A 65 -7.52 1.44 6.90
C ILE A 65 -6.15 2.03 7.27
N TRP A 66 -5.54 2.80 6.37
CA TRP A 66 -4.26 3.47 6.63
C TRP A 66 -4.40 4.51 7.74
N LEU A 67 -5.44 5.36 7.69
CA LEU A 67 -5.73 6.37 8.70
C LEU A 67 -5.99 5.75 10.08
N GLU A 68 -6.79 4.69 10.16
CA GLU A 68 -6.98 3.94 11.41
C GLU A 68 -5.67 3.30 11.90
N GLY A 69 -4.86 2.78 10.98
CA GLY A 69 -3.53 2.26 11.27
C GLY A 69 -2.64 3.33 11.92
N ILE A 70 -2.58 4.53 11.34
CA ILE A 70 -1.80 5.66 11.85
C ILE A 70 -2.28 6.03 13.25
N TYR A 71 -3.58 6.23 13.41
CA TYR A 71 -4.19 6.61 14.69
C TYR A 71 -3.95 5.59 15.80
N ARG A 72 -4.03 4.29 15.48
CA ARG A 72 -3.75 3.21 16.44
C ARG A 72 -2.26 3.15 16.80
N ARG A 73 -1.37 3.24 15.81
CA ARG A 73 0.08 3.15 16.00
C ARG A 73 0.64 4.28 16.86
N MET A 74 0.08 5.49 16.75
CA MET A 74 0.47 6.62 17.61
C MET A 74 0.21 6.36 19.11
N ALA A 75 -0.76 5.51 19.47
CA ALA A 75 -1.02 5.12 20.84
C ALA A 75 -0.29 3.85 21.29
N ALA A 76 0.40 3.17 20.37
CA ALA A 76 1.11 1.93 20.68
C ALA A 76 2.27 2.17 21.67
N ARG A 77 2.79 1.07 22.22
CA ARG A 77 4.05 1.11 22.97
C ARG A 77 5.18 1.46 22.00
N ARG A 78 6.07 2.34 22.43
CA ARG A 78 7.18 2.82 21.61
C ARG A 78 8.22 1.70 21.46
N SER A 79 8.77 1.55 20.26
CA SER A 79 9.95 0.70 20.06
C SER A 79 11.15 1.32 20.76
N ILE A 80 11.99 0.49 21.38
CA ILE A 80 13.24 0.93 22.03
C ILE A 80 14.24 1.40 20.96
N ARG A 81 14.33 0.69 19.83
CA ARG A 81 15.33 0.94 18.78
C ARG A 81 15.05 2.21 17.98
N ARG A 82 13.77 2.46 17.68
CA ARG A 82 13.30 3.62 16.92
C ARG A 82 12.07 4.21 17.61
N PRO A 83 12.27 4.94 18.72
CA PRO A 83 11.16 5.58 19.39
C PRO A 83 10.53 6.60 18.45
N TYR A 84 9.20 6.63 18.40
CA TYR A 84 8.40 7.55 17.59
C TYR A 84 8.48 7.40 16.06
N TYR A 85 8.94 6.24 15.60
CA TYR A 85 8.78 5.80 14.22
C TYR A 85 7.80 4.63 14.18
N SER A 86 6.95 4.58 13.15
CA SER A 86 6.03 3.48 12.97
C SER A 86 5.83 3.12 11.50
N GLU A 87 5.47 1.86 11.30
CA GLU A 87 5.13 1.30 10.01
C GLU A 87 3.75 0.63 10.04
N ILE A 88 3.06 0.69 8.91
CA ILE A 88 1.84 -0.07 8.62
C ILE A 88 2.13 -0.88 7.36
N LYS A 89 1.85 -2.17 7.40
CA LYS A 89 2.03 -3.08 6.27
C LYS A 89 0.67 -3.41 5.67
N ARG A 90 0.56 -3.35 4.35
CA ARG A 90 -0.66 -3.64 3.59
C ARG A 90 -0.28 -4.45 2.36
N ASP A 91 -1.03 -5.51 2.11
CA ASP A 91 -0.88 -6.29 0.89
C ASP A 91 -1.79 -5.67 -0.15
N ILE A 92 -1.21 -5.11 -1.21
CA ILE A 92 -1.91 -4.40 -2.27
C ILE A 92 -1.34 -4.87 -3.61
N PRO A 93 -2.17 -5.16 -4.63
CA PRO A 93 -1.71 -5.45 -5.98
C PRO A 93 -0.78 -4.35 -6.53
N GLN A 94 0.27 -4.77 -7.24
CA GLN A 94 1.28 -3.86 -7.77
C GLN A 94 0.66 -2.85 -8.73
N GLU A 95 -0.29 -3.30 -9.55
CA GLU A 95 -0.98 -2.52 -10.56
C GLU A 95 -1.74 -1.35 -9.92
N LEU A 96 -2.41 -1.60 -8.80
CA LEU A 96 -3.11 -0.55 -8.06
C LEU A 96 -2.11 0.48 -7.51
N PHE A 97 -1.00 0.02 -6.93
CA PHE A 97 0.02 0.95 -6.44
C PHE A 97 0.63 1.78 -7.59
N LEU A 98 0.86 1.19 -8.75
CA LEU A 98 1.34 1.91 -9.94
C LEU A 98 0.34 2.98 -10.41
N VAL A 99 -0.96 2.68 -10.41
CA VAL A 99 -2.01 3.67 -10.72
C VAL A 99 -1.91 4.85 -9.75
N LEU A 100 -1.78 4.58 -8.45
CA LEU A 100 -1.64 5.64 -7.44
C LEU A 100 -0.40 6.51 -7.69
N VAL A 101 0.75 5.91 -7.97
CA VAL A 101 1.99 6.66 -8.25
C VAL A 101 1.82 7.51 -9.52
N GLN A 102 1.24 6.96 -10.58
CA GLN A 102 0.95 7.72 -11.80
C GLN A 102 -0.01 8.88 -11.55
N SER A 103 -1.02 8.69 -10.70
CA SER A 103 -1.95 9.77 -10.31
C SER A 103 -1.22 10.90 -9.58
N ILE A 104 -0.26 10.58 -8.70
CA ILE A 104 0.55 11.58 -8.00
C ILE A 104 1.43 12.35 -8.99
N GLU A 105 2.12 11.66 -9.90
CA GLU A 105 3.02 12.29 -10.88
C GLU A 105 2.29 13.13 -11.93
N ARG A 106 1.09 12.73 -12.32
CA ARG A 106 0.26 13.50 -13.27
C ARG A 106 -0.38 14.72 -12.63
N HIS A 107 -0.42 14.78 -11.30
CA HIS A 107 -1.07 15.86 -10.60
C HIS A 107 -0.24 17.16 -10.71
N LYS A 108 -0.77 18.17 -11.42
CA LYS A 108 -0.03 19.40 -11.77
C LYS A 108 0.24 20.36 -10.59
N SER A 109 -0.24 20.06 -9.39
CA SER A 109 -0.04 20.93 -8.23
C SER A 109 1.37 20.83 -7.67
N GLN A 110 1.93 21.97 -7.24
CA GLN A 110 3.21 22.05 -6.54
C GLN A 110 3.25 21.24 -5.23
N ILE A 111 2.09 20.83 -4.70
CA ILE A 111 1.96 20.03 -3.48
C ILE A 111 2.59 18.65 -3.63
N PHE A 112 2.59 18.07 -4.84
CA PHE A 112 3.13 16.73 -5.11
C PHE A 112 4.43 16.76 -5.93
N ASN A 113 5.05 17.93 -6.05
CA ASN A 113 6.35 18.10 -6.69
C ASN A 113 7.43 18.35 -5.63
N PRO A 114 8.71 18.14 -5.98
CA PRO A 114 9.82 18.60 -5.16
C PRO A 114 9.68 20.11 -4.84
N PRO A 115 9.98 20.54 -3.60
CA PRO A 115 10.64 19.77 -2.54
C PRO A 115 9.68 18.99 -1.61
N ASN A 116 8.36 19.00 -1.86
CA ASN A 116 7.35 18.48 -0.93
C ASN A 116 7.07 16.98 -1.07
N CYS A 117 7.36 16.43 -2.25
CA CYS A 117 7.12 15.03 -2.58
C CYS A 117 8.15 14.55 -3.60
N TYR A 118 8.62 13.32 -3.40
CA TYR A 118 9.61 12.65 -4.23
C TYR A 118 9.11 11.26 -4.60
N VAL A 119 9.34 10.86 -5.84
CA VAL A 119 9.05 9.51 -6.32
C VAL A 119 10.34 8.88 -6.82
N ALA A 120 10.67 7.69 -6.31
CA ALA A 120 11.86 6.94 -6.68
C ALA A 120 11.50 5.49 -7.03
N ARG A 121 12.19 4.90 -8.00
CA ARG A 121 11.93 3.55 -8.52
C ARG A 121 13.21 2.77 -8.72
N ASN A 122 13.20 1.48 -8.38
CA ASN A 122 14.21 0.53 -8.77
C ASN A 122 13.60 -0.88 -8.98
N LYS A 123 14.41 -1.88 -9.35
CA LYS A 123 13.95 -3.27 -9.59
C LYS A 123 13.38 -3.97 -8.34
N LYS A 124 13.60 -3.43 -7.14
CA LYS A 124 13.18 -4.03 -5.86
C LYS A 124 11.95 -3.33 -5.27
N ALA A 125 11.85 -2.01 -5.41
CA ALA A 125 10.84 -1.21 -4.75
C ALA A 125 10.52 0.10 -5.49
N ILE A 126 9.33 0.62 -5.20
CA ILE A 126 8.86 1.94 -5.61
C ILE A 126 8.55 2.73 -4.34
N VAL A 127 9.04 3.95 -4.23
CA VAL A 127 8.90 4.81 -3.05
C VAL A 127 8.26 6.12 -3.44
N VAL A 128 7.23 6.52 -2.71
CA VAL A 128 6.69 7.88 -2.70
C VAL A 128 6.95 8.46 -1.32
N SER A 129 7.76 9.51 -1.24
CA SER A 129 8.14 10.16 0.02
C SER A 129 7.59 11.58 0.05
N PHE A 130 6.87 11.92 1.12
CA PHE A 130 6.34 13.25 1.38
C PHE A 130 7.12 13.89 2.53
N THR A 131 7.62 15.10 2.30
CA THR A 131 8.41 15.90 3.24
C THR A 131 7.60 17.06 3.84
N SER A 132 6.35 17.22 3.41
CA SER A 132 5.42 18.22 3.93
C SER A 132 4.14 17.58 4.45
N ILE A 133 3.76 17.93 5.69
CA ILE A 133 2.48 17.49 6.28
C ILE A 133 1.27 17.93 5.45
N VAL A 134 1.38 19.06 4.76
CA VAL A 134 0.33 19.58 3.88
C VAL A 134 0.12 18.64 2.70
N SER A 135 1.19 18.12 2.12
CA SER A 135 1.12 17.16 1.01
C SER A 135 0.52 15.84 1.46
N VAL A 136 0.90 15.32 2.63
CA VAL A 136 0.31 14.08 3.18
C VAL A 136 -1.18 14.25 3.44
N LYS A 137 -1.60 15.38 4.00
CA LYS A 137 -3.03 15.66 4.22
C LYS A 137 -3.79 15.74 2.91
N ASN A 138 -3.30 16.48 1.93
CA ASN A 138 -3.97 16.57 0.63
C ASN A 138 -4.03 15.21 -0.07
N PHE A 139 -2.96 14.42 -0.02
CA PHE A 139 -2.94 13.06 -0.55
C PHE A 139 -3.96 12.16 0.13
N LEU A 140 -4.00 12.10 1.46
CA LEU A 140 -4.95 11.23 2.16
C LEU A 140 -6.39 11.73 2.04
N SER A 141 -6.60 13.05 1.98
CA SER A 141 -7.93 13.65 1.78
C SER A 141 -8.43 13.49 0.35
N SER A 142 -7.55 13.37 -0.66
CA SER A 142 -7.99 13.08 -2.03
C SER A 142 -8.42 11.61 -2.18
N LEU A 143 -7.91 10.71 -1.34
CA LEU A 143 -8.31 9.32 -1.31
C LEU A 143 -9.50 9.06 -0.38
N SER A 144 -9.64 9.80 0.71
CA SER A 144 -10.62 9.56 1.78
C SER A 144 -11.67 10.66 1.85
N SER A 145 -12.93 10.27 2.08
CA SER A 145 -14.01 11.24 2.35
C SER A 145 -14.07 11.68 3.82
N LYS A 146 -13.11 11.29 4.67
CA LYS A 146 -13.08 11.61 6.11
C LYS A 146 -12.09 12.72 6.43
N ASP A 147 -12.28 13.37 7.58
CA ASP A 147 -11.30 14.32 8.10
C ASP A 147 -10.00 13.61 8.50
N VAL A 148 -8.95 13.80 7.70
CA VAL A 148 -7.61 13.25 7.90
C VAL A 148 -6.93 13.85 9.14
N THR A 149 -7.24 15.10 9.49
CA THR A 149 -6.51 15.80 10.57
C THR A 149 -6.75 15.14 11.93
N GLY A 150 -7.96 14.62 12.17
CA GLY A 150 -8.29 13.87 13.37
C GLY A 150 -7.54 12.55 13.53
N TYR A 151 -7.12 11.90 12.43
CA TYR A 151 -6.35 10.65 12.50
C TYR A 151 -4.84 10.88 12.67
N MET A 152 -4.35 12.06 12.32
CA MET A 152 -2.95 12.45 12.47
C MET A 152 -2.61 13.05 13.84
N LYS A 153 -3.62 13.24 14.69
CA LYS A 153 -3.47 13.80 16.03
C LYS A 153 -4.22 12.92 17.02
N ARG A 154 -3.71 12.81 18.25
CA ARG A 154 -4.35 12.02 19.29
C ARG A 154 -3.97 12.53 20.67
N THR A 155 -4.94 12.55 21.58
CA THR A 155 -4.67 12.65 23.01
C THR A 155 -4.69 11.25 23.61
N LEU A 156 -3.62 10.89 24.32
CA LEU A 156 -3.49 9.59 24.94
C LEU A 156 -4.28 9.51 26.25
N ALA A 157 -4.68 8.28 26.60
CA ALA A 157 -5.37 7.93 27.83
C ALA A 157 -4.51 6.98 28.69
N GLY A 158 -5.00 6.62 29.87
CA GLY A 158 -4.33 5.70 30.81
C GLY A 158 -3.07 6.32 31.43
N TYR A 159 -1.97 5.57 31.50
CA TYR A 159 -0.72 6.04 32.10
C TYR A 159 -0.16 7.33 31.46
N ARG A 160 -0.42 7.53 30.15
CA ARG A 160 -0.01 8.73 29.40
C ARG A 160 -1.15 9.72 29.24
N LYS A 161 -2.08 9.79 30.20
CA LYS A 161 -3.27 10.64 30.10
C LYS A 161 -2.89 12.10 29.86
N GLY A 162 -3.52 12.72 28.86
CA GLY A 162 -3.29 14.12 28.51
C GLY A 162 -2.06 14.35 27.64
N HIS A 163 -1.26 13.31 27.35
CA HIS A 163 -0.17 13.43 26.38
C HIS A 163 -0.77 13.63 24.98
N ARG A 164 -0.20 14.57 24.23
CA ARG A 164 -0.60 14.85 22.85
C ARG A 164 0.38 14.16 21.91
N VAL A 165 -0.13 13.47 20.91
CA VAL A 165 0.66 12.77 19.90
C VAL A 165 0.23 13.21 18.52
N ASN A 166 1.19 13.61 17.70
CA ASN A 166 0.93 14.07 16.34
C ASN A 166 1.90 13.43 15.35
N VAL A 167 1.45 13.14 14.13
CA VAL A 167 2.34 12.77 13.02
C VAL A 167 3.25 13.95 12.69
N LEU A 168 4.53 13.64 12.51
CA LEU A 168 5.56 14.61 12.14
C LEU A 168 6.00 14.34 10.71
N VAL A 169 5.96 15.39 9.90
CA VAL A 169 6.46 15.34 8.52
C VAL A 169 7.26 16.61 8.28
N THR A 170 8.55 16.43 8.06
CA THR A 170 9.54 17.48 7.76
C THR A 170 10.46 16.97 6.65
N ASP A 171 11.41 17.81 6.24
CA ASP A 171 12.50 17.45 5.33
C ASP A 171 13.38 16.29 5.87
N THR A 172 13.60 16.22 7.19
CA THR A 172 14.35 15.13 7.83
C THR A 172 13.50 13.91 8.20
N LYS A 173 12.19 14.10 8.41
CA LYS A 173 11.25 13.07 8.84
C LYS A 173 10.15 12.94 7.81
N ASP A 174 10.40 12.13 6.80
CA ASP A 174 9.42 11.92 5.75
C ASP A 174 8.27 10.99 6.18
N PHE A 175 7.16 11.13 5.45
CA PHE A 175 6.09 10.16 5.39
C PHE A 175 6.25 9.41 4.07
N ALA A 176 6.48 8.09 4.10
CA ALA A 176 6.80 7.34 2.90
C ALA A 176 5.85 6.15 2.67
N LEU A 177 5.49 5.98 1.40
CA LEU A 177 4.82 4.81 0.83
C LEU A 177 5.86 4.01 0.06
N THR A 178 6.29 2.88 0.62
CA THR A 178 7.27 2.00 -0.01
C THR A 178 6.62 0.70 -0.43
N TYR A 179 6.58 0.42 -1.72
CA TYR A 179 6.07 -0.83 -2.26
C TYR A 179 7.22 -1.77 -2.64
N TYR A 180 7.26 -2.96 -2.05
CA TYR A 180 8.25 -3.99 -2.35
C TYR A 180 7.71 -4.95 -3.42
N ILE A 181 8.27 -4.90 -4.62
CA ILE A 181 7.78 -5.61 -5.81
C ILE A 181 7.73 -7.12 -5.56
N ARG A 182 8.85 -7.72 -5.11
CA ARG A 182 8.93 -9.17 -4.85
C ARG A 182 8.02 -9.66 -3.73
N LYS A 183 7.63 -8.78 -2.80
CA LYS A 183 6.80 -9.13 -1.65
C LYS A 183 5.32 -8.83 -1.87
N GLY A 184 4.96 -8.11 -2.93
CA GLY A 184 3.59 -7.65 -3.15
C GLY A 184 3.04 -6.76 -2.03
N GLN A 185 3.92 -6.04 -1.31
CA GLN A 185 3.57 -5.40 -0.04
C GLN A 185 3.90 -3.92 -0.03
N LEU A 186 2.91 -3.12 0.37
CA LEU A 186 3.03 -1.70 0.70
C LEU A 186 3.40 -1.54 2.18
N ILE A 187 4.42 -0.72 2.44
CA ILE A 187 4.79 -0.23 3.77
C ILE A 187 4.55 1.27 3.80
N ILE A 188 3.74 1.71 4.76
CA ILE A 188 3.50 3.11 5.07
C ILE A 188 4.30 3.42 6.32
N SER A 189 5.36 4.20 6.17
CA SER A 189 6.23 4.60 7.27
C SER A 189 6.07 6.07 7.60
N PHE A 190 6.05 6.38 8.88
CA PHE A 190 5.89 7.75 9.36
C PHE A 190 6.53 7.95 10.73
N ASN A 191 6.93 9.20 10.97
CA ASN A 191 7.38 9.65 12.27
C ASN A 191 6.23 10.33 13.02
N PHE A 192 6.28 10.30 14.34
CA PHE A 192 5.35 11.03 15.18
C PHE A 192 6.10 11.69 16.34
N GLY A 193 5.42 12.58 17.04
CA GLY A 193 5.93 13.25 18.22
C GLY A 193 4.96 13.09 19.35
N GLU A 194 5.46 12.92 20.57
CA GLU A 194 4.67 12.94 21.79
C GLU A 194 5.07 14.16 22.63
N TRP A 195 4.09 14.87 23.16
CA TRP A 195 4.23 15.95 24.13
C TRP A 195 3.48 15.54 25.38
N ASN A 196 4.06 15.74 26.56
CA ASN A 196 3.38 15.45 27.81
C ASN A 196 2.20 16.41 28.06
N ALA A 197 1.46 16.21 29.16
CA ALA A 197 0.30 17.04 29.51
C ALA A 197 0.63 18.53 29.67
N TYR A 198 1.88 18.87 29.99
CA TYR A 198 2.37 20.24 30.14
C TYR A 198 2.94 20.83 28.85
N GLY A 199 2.94 20.07 27.75
CA GLY A 199 3.42 20.52 26.45
C GLY A 199 4.92 20.34 26.22
N PHE A 200 5.66 19.64 27.08
CA PHE A 200 7.07 19.35 26.83
C PHE A 200 7.23 18.16 25.86
N PRO A 201 8.02 18.31 24.78
CA PRO A 201 8.25 17.22 23.83
C PRO A 201 9.02 16.08 24.50
N GLN A 202 8.60 14.85 24.22
CA GLN A 202 9.22 13.60 24.68
C GLN A 202 10.05 12.94 23.57
N HIS A 203 10.18 13.60 22.42
CA HIS A 203 10.82 13.12 21.21
C HIS A 203 11.81 14.15 20.70
N ASP A 204 12.80 13.71 19.93
CA ASP A 204 13.80 14.60 19.36
C ASP A 204 13.15 15.54 18.34
N CYS A 205 13.22 16.83 18.60
CA CYS A 205 12.62 17.85 17.74
C CYS A 205 13.53 18.25 16.57
N ASN A 206 14.86 18.08 16.71
CA ASN A 206 15.88 18.70 15.86
C ASN A 206 16.92 17.70 15.29
N ARG A 207 16.48 16.60 14.67
CA ARG A 207 17.38 15.73 13.89
C ARG A 207 16.77 15.39 12.54
#